data_AF-A0A2A2W5L3-F1
#
_entry.id   AF-A0A2A2W5L3-F1
#
_cell.length_a   1.000
_cell.length_b   1.000
_cell.length_c   1.000
_cell.angle_alpha   90.00
_cell.angle_beta   90.00
_cell.angle_gamma   90.00
#
_symmetry.space_group_name_H-M   'P 1'
#
loop_
_entity.id
_entity.type
_entity.pdbx_description
1 polymer ?
#
loop_
_entity_poly.entity_id
_entity_poly.type
_entity_poly.pdbx_seq_one_letter_code
_entity_poly.pdbx_strand_id
1 'polypeptide(L)'
;MHHNEPNLPTTTHEGLDLPDVPAEHSPLPRAAWQQGLEQEVLWLLTQKVSSIREEIYDRVDEILLRTTLEATGGNISQASHRLGISRPTLRSRLRQLKIEMPTS
;
A
#
# COMPACT_ATOMS: atom_id res chain seq x y z
N MET A 1 64.29 5.93 -8.40
CA MET A 1 64.69 7.34 -8.63
C MET A 1 63.78 7.90 -9.70
N HIS A 2 63.16 9.03 -9.37
CA HIS A 2 62.14 9.85 -10.07
C HIS A 2 62.39 10.01 -11.59
N HIS A 3 61.42 10.25 -12.48
CA HIS A 3 60.52 11.40 -12.59
C HIS A 3 59.40 11.08 -13.62
N ASN A 4 58.11 11.25 -13.33
CA ASN A 4 57.29 12.48 -13.26
C ASN A 4 56.63 12.82 -14.62
N GLU A 5 55.34 12.48 -14.74
CA GLU A 5 54.41 12.89 -15.80
C GLU A 5 54.14 14.41 -15.76
N PRO A 6 53.90 15.06 -16.91
CA PRO A 6 53.49 16.45 -16.95
C PRO A 6 51.99 16.61 -16.64
N ASN A 7 51.76 17.44 -15.62
CA ASN A 7 50.53 18.03 -15.11
C ASN A 7 49.53 18.50 -16.20
N LEU A 8 48.25 18.13 -16.04
CA LEU A 8 47.09 18.74 -16.69
C LEU A 8 46.12 19.23 -15.59
N PRO A 9 45.42 20.34 -15.82
CA PRO A 9 45.07 21.32 -14.79
C PRO A 9 43.91 20.93 -13.89
N THR A 10 44.04 21.39 -12.64
CA THR A 10 43.03 21.56 -11.61
C THR A 10 41.72 22.15 -12.14
N THR A 11 40.65 21.36 -12.13
CA THR A 11 39.29 21.91 -12.06
C THR A 11 38.85 21.90 -10.59
N THR A 12 39.05 23.05 -9.97
CA THR A 12 38.37 23.48 -8.75
C THR A 12 36.87 23.50 -9.01
N HIS A 13 36.10 22.65 -8.32
CA HIS A 13 34.68 22.88 -8.10
C HIS A 13 34.46 23.05 -6.60
N GLU A 14 34.64 24.31 -6.19
CA GLU A 14 34.15 24.87 -4.93
C GLU A 14 32.63 24.68 -4.81
N GLY A 15 32.21 24.25 -3.62
CA GLY A 15 31.18 24.95 -2.86
C GLY A 15 29.77 25.04 -3.45
N LEU A 16 29.00 23.97 -3.27
CA LEU A 16 27.55 24.09 -3.02
C LEU A 16 27.24 23.28 -1.75
N ASP A 17 27.53 23.89 -0.60
CA ASP A 17 26.99 23.48 0.70
C ASP A 17 25.49 23.75 0.66
N LEU A 18 24.72 22.78 0.17
CA LEU A 18 23.28 22.77 0.31
C LEU A 18 22.97 22.48 1.78
N PRO A 19 22.16 23.31 2.47
CA PRO A 19 21.70 22.95 3.79
C PRO A 19 20.94 21.62 3.71
N ASP A 20 21.37 20.65 4.51
CA ASP A 20 20.71 19.38 4.78
C ASP A 20 19.33 19.68 5.38
N VAL A 21 18.35 19.95 4.50
CA VAL A 21 16.95 19.93 4.87
C VAL A 21 16.65 18.51 5.32
N PRO A 22 16.13 18.30 6.56
CA PRO A 22 15.73 16.97 6.98
C PRO A 22 14.74 16.48 5.96
N ALA A 23 15.12 15.46 5.19
CA ALA A 23 14.23 14.82 4.26
C ALA A 23 12.99 14.42 5.07
N GLU A 24 11.88 15.09 4.80
CA GLU A 24 10.55 14.66 5.25
C GLU A 24 10.33 13.30 4.58
N HIS A 25 10.83 12.24 5.22
CA HIS A 25 10.67 10.87 4.81
C HIS A 25 9.18 10.53 4.99
N SER A 26 8.36 10.97 4.03
CA SER A 26 7.02 10.41 3.84
C SER A 26 7.22 8.90 3.77
N PRO A 27 6.67 8.13 4.73
CA PRO A 27 6.86 6.70 4.73
C PRO A 27 6.42 6.18 3.36
N LEU A 28 7.28 5.41 2.70
CA LEU A 28 6.93 4.74 1.45
C LEU A 28 5.54 4.10 1.63
N PRO A 29 4.66 4.06 0.61
CA PRO A 29 3.27 3.60 0.76
C PRO A 29 3.15 2.25 1.47
N ARG A 30 4.17 1.39 1.33
CA ARG A 30 4.33 0.12 2.03
C ARG A 30 4.43 0.23 3.56
N ALA A 31 5.21 1.18 4.06
CA ALA A 31 5.36 1.39 5.50
C ALA A 31 4.10 2.04 6.09
N ALA A 32 3.45 2.93 5.33
CA ALA A 32 2.24 3.63 5.78
C ALA A 32 1.04 2.68 6.00
N TRP A 33 0.77 1.73 5.09
CA TRP A 33 -0.36 0.80 5.28
C TRP A 33 -0.13 -0.16 6.45
N GLN A 34 1.12 -0.60 6.66
CA GLN A 34 1.46 -1.48 7.76
C GLN A 34 1.23 -0.77 9.10
N GLN A 35 1.72 0.46 9.23
CA GLN A 35 1.51 1.27 10.43
C GLN A 35 0.02 1.54 10.70
N GLY A 36 -0.77 1.80 9.65
CA GLY A 36 -2.22 1.96 9.79
C GLY A 36 -2.91 0.68 10.29
N LEU A 37 -2.52 -0.48 9.77
CA LEU A 37 -3.07 -1.77 10.22
C LEU A 37 -2.69 -2.08 11.68
N GLU A 38 -1.43 -1.82 12.06
CA GLU A 38 -0.97 -2.00 13.44
C GLU A 38 -1.75 -1.12 14.43
N GLN A 39 -2.02 0.15 14.06
CA GLN A 39 -2.84 1.06 14.86
C GLN A 39 -4.28 0.56 15.01
N GLU A 40 -4.88 0.06 13.93
CA GLU A 40 -6.24 -0.49 13.97
C GLU A 40 -6.34 -1.72 14.89
N VAL A 41 -5.37 -2.64 14.79
CA VAL A 41 -5.31 -3.81 15.68
C VAL A 41 -5.16 -3.39 17.14
N LEU A 42 -4.30 -2.42 17.44
CA LEU A 42 -4.12 -1.89 18.78
C LEU A 42 -5.40 -1.23 19.33
N TRP A 43 -6.12 -0.51 18.47
CA TRP A 43 -7.41 0.07 18.81
C TRP A 43 -8.44 -1.01 19.16
N LEU A 44 -8.59 -2.05 18.33
CA LEU A 44 -9.50 -3.17 18.59
C LEU A 44 -9.15 -3.93 19.89
N LEU A 45 -7.85 -4.11 20.17
CA LEU A 45 -7.38 -4.69 21.43
C LEU A 45 -7.79 -3.84 22.63
N THR A 46 -7.67 -2.51 22.51
CA THR A 46 -8.06 -1.56 23.57
C THR A 46 -9.58 -1.58 23.81
N GLN A 47 -10.37 -1.77 22.75
CA GLN A 47 -11.84 -1.91 22.82
C GLN A 47 -12.28 -3.29 23.38
N LYS A 48 -11.36 -4.20 23.70
CA LYS A 48 -11.64 -5.58 24.16
C LYS A 48 -12.54 -6.37 23.20
N VAL A 49 -12.41 -6.13 21.89
CA VAL A 49 -13.09 -6.92 20.87
C VAL A 49 -12.56 -8.34 20.90
N SER A 50 -13.44 -9.34 20.95
CA SER A 50 -13.04 -10.76 21.01
C SER A 50 -12.68 -11.36 19.66
N SER A 51 -13.21 -10.79 18.57
CA SER A 51 -13.13 -11.29 17.19
C SER A 51 -12.27 -10.41 16.27
N ILE A 52 -11.16 -9.89 16.79
CA ILE A 52 -10.27 -8.94 16.08
C ILE A 52 -9.87 -9.45 14.69
N ARG A 53 -9.57 -10.74 14.59
CA ARG A 53 -9.19 -11.38 13.33
C ARG A 53 -10.32 -11.28 12.29
N GLU A 54 -11.54 -11.66 12.66
CA GLU A 54 -12.70 -11.57 11.75
C GLU A 54 -12.95 -10.12 11.32
N GLU A 55 -12.91 -9.17 12.27
CA GLU A 55 -13.10 -7.75 12.00
C GLU A 55 -12.07 -7.19 11.00
N ILE A 56 -10.79 -7.52 11.18
CA ILE A 56 -9.73 -7.10 10.26
C ILE A 56 -9.92 -7.74 8.89
N TYR A 57 -10.23 -9.04 8.82
CA TYR A 57 -10.46 -9.70 7.54
C TYR A 57 -11.65 -9.10 6.79
N ASP A 58 -12.76 -8.81 7.47
CA ASP A 58 -13.94 -8.24 6.83
C ASP A 58 -13.67 -6.84 6.29
N ARG A 59 -12.91 -6.01 7.02
CA ARG A 59 -12.49 -4.67 6.55
C ARG A 59 -11.53 -4.73 5.36
N VAL A 60 -10.53 -5.61 5.43
CA VAL A 60 -9.59 -5.80 4.32
C VAL A 60 -10.32 -6.33 3.09
N ASP A 61 -11.20 -7.33 3.27
CA ASP A 61 -12.00 -7.87 2.17
C ASP A 61 -12.91 -6.76 1.59
N GLU A 62 -13.55 -5.92 2.41
CA GLU A 62 -14.37 -4.82 1.90
C GLU A 62 -13.56 -3.88 0.99
N ILE A 63 -12.37 -3.44 1.44
CA ILE A 63 -11.49 -2.56 0.67
C ILE A 63 -11.09 -3.26 -0.64
N LEU A 64 -10.62 -4.51 -0.58
CA LEU A 64 -10.19 -5.26 -1.75
C LEU A 64 -11.32 -5.43 -2.77
N LEU A 65 -12.51 -5.79 -2.31
CA LEU A 65 -13.66 -6.03 -3.17
C LEU A 65 -14.15 -4.74 -3.81
N ARG A 66 -14.31 -3.67 -3.03
CA ARG A 66 -14.78 -2.36 -3.53
C ARG A 66 -13.81 -1.78 -4.55
N THR A 67 -12.52 -1.69 -4.20
CA THR A 67 -11.50 -1.12 -5.10
C THR A 67 -11.38 -1.94 -6.38
N THR A 68 -11.46 -3.27 -6.32
CA THR A 68 -11.39 -4.10 -7.53
C THR A 68 -12.64 -3.95 -8.40
N LEU A 69 -13.82 -3.89 -7.80
CA LEU A 69 -15.06 -3.68 -8.55
C LEU A 69 -15.06 -2.32 -9.26
N GLU A 70 -14.68 -1.25 -8.56
CA GLU A 70 -14.54 0.08 -9.15
C GLU A 70 -13.53 0.07 -10.31
N ALA A 71 -12.35 -0.50 -10.11
CA ALA A 71 -11.31 -0.60 -11.14
C ALA A 71 -11.71 -1.45 -12.35
N THR A 72 -12.76 -2.28 -12.23
CA THR A 72 -13.28 -3.14 -13.30
C THR A 72 -14.63 -2.68 -13.83
N GLY A 73 -15.11 -1.50 -13.43
CA GLY A 73 -16.42 -0.96 -13.84
C GLY A 73 -17.59 -1.84 -13.41
N GLY A 74 -17.45 -2.55 -12.28
CA GLY A 74 -18.45 -3.47 -11.75
C GLY A 74 -18.48 -4.85 -12.45
N ASN A 75 -17.55 -5.14 -13.35
CA ASN A 75 -17.52 -6.43 -14.03
C ASN A 75 -17.06 -7.56 -13.10
N ILE A 76 -18.02 -8.31 -12.56
CA ILE A 76 -17.79 -9.44 -11.64
C ILE A 76 -16.77 -10.45 -12.17
N SER A 77 -16.78 -10.74 -13.47
CA SER A 77 -15.84 -11.71 -14.04
C SER A 77 -14.40 -11.19 -14.06
N GLN A 78 -14.21 -9.92 -14.42
CA GLN A 78 -12.90 -9.29 -14.41
C GLN A 78 -12.40 -9.11 -12.98
N ALA A 79 -13.27 -8.67 -12.07
CA ALA A 79 -12.94 -8.53 -10.66
C ALA A 79 -12.52 -9.87 -10.04
N SER A 80 -13.29 -10.94 -10.26
CA SER A 80 -12.95 -12.27 -9.72
C SER A 80 -11.62 -12.78 -10.28
N HIS A 81 -11.35 -12.55 -11.57
CA HIS A 81 -10.09 -12.95 -12.19
C HIS A 81 -8.89 -12.20 -11.60
N ARG A 82 -9.00 -10.88 -11.39
CA ARG A 82 -7.95 -10.06 -10.78
C ARG A 82 -7.69 -10.39 -9.32
N LEU A 83 -8.74 -10.73 -8.56
CA LEU A 83 -8.64 -11.18 -7.17
C LEU A 83 -8.14 -12.62 -7.03
N GLY A 84 -8.07 -13.39 -8.12
CA GLY A 84 -7.66 -14.80 -8.08
C GLY A 84 -8.68 -15.72 -7.40
N ILE A 85 -9.95 -15.35 -7.38
CA ILE A 85 -11.04 -16.13 -6.78
C ILE A 85 -12.12 -16.48 -7.80
N SER A 86 -12.95 -17.48 -7.48
CA SER A 86 -14.08 -17.83 -8.34
C SER A 86 -15.19 -16.76 -8.30
N ARG A 87 -15.98 -16.63 -9.38
CA ARG A 87 -17.16 -15.72 -9.41
C ARG A 87 -18.17 -16.05 -8.29
N PRO A 88 -18.50 -17.32 -7.98
CA PRO A 88 -19.33 -17.66 -6.83
C PRO A 88 -18.75 -17.19 -5.49
N THR A 89 -17.43 -17.34 -5.29
CA THR A 89 -16.75 -16.86 -4.07
C THR A 89 -16.87 -15.35 -3.94
N LEU A 90 -16.59 -14.59 -5.01
CA LEU A 90 -16.74 -13.14 -5.02
C LEU A 90 -18.17 -12.72 -4.67
N ARG A 91 -19.17 -13.30 -5.33
CA ARG A 91 -20.60 -13.03 -5.04
C ARG A 91 -20.99 -13.38 -3.60
N SER A 92 -20.45 -14.47 -3.07
CA SER A 92 -20.69 -14.85 -1.68
C SER A 92 -20.12 -13.81 -0.71
N ARG A 93 -18.88 -13.37 -0.93
CA ARG A 93 -18.23 -12.36 -0.10
C ARG A 93 -18.94 -11.00 -0.15
N LEU A 94 -19.33 -10.54 -1.34
CA LEU A 94 -20.10 -9.29 -1.49
C LEU A 94 -21.41 -9.32 -0.68
N ARG A 95 -22.12 -10.45 -0.70
CA ARG A 95 -23.35 -10.62 0.10
C ARG A 95 -23.07 -10.65 1.60
N GLN A 96 -22.02 -11.32 2.04
CA GLN A 96 -21.63 -11.39 3.46
C GLN A 96 -21.29 -10.00 4.01
N LEU A 97 -20.55 -9.20 3.24
CA LEU A 97 -20.15 -7.84 3.60
C LEU A 97 -21.21 -6.78 3.26
N LYS A 98 -22.37 -7.18 2.74
CA LYS A 98 -23.47 -6.30 2.32
C LYS A 98 -23.05 -5.18 1.35
N ILE A 99 -22.04 -5.47 0.52
CA ILE A 99 -21.58 -4.54 -0.52
C ILE A 99 -22.56 -4.61 -1.68
N GLU A 100 -23.05 -3.45 -2.12
CA GLU A 100 -23.98 -3.36 -3.24
C GLU A 100 -23.38 -3.98 -4.50
N MET A 101 -24.11 -4.93 -5.09
CA MET A 101 -23.69 -5.49 -6.37
C MET A 101 -24.01 -4.47 -7.47
N PRO A 102 -23.07 -4.22 -8.41
CA PRO A 102 -23.39 -3.45 -9.60
C PRO A 102 -24.48 -4.21 -10.37
N THR A 103 -25.69 -3.65 -10.40
CA THR A 103 -26.79 -4.12 -11.23
C THR A 103 -26.43 -3.81 -12.68
N SER A 104 -26.10 -4.86 -13.46
CA SER A 104 -26.11 -4.76 -14.93
C SER A 104 -27.52 -4.58 -15.45
#